data_AF-A0A941BTV7-F1
#
_entry.id   AF-A0A941BTV7-F1
#
_cell.length_a   1.000
_cell.length_b   1.000
_cell.length_c   1.000
_cell.angle_alpha   90.00
_cell.angle_beta   90.00
_cell.angle_gamma   90.00
#
_symmetry.space_group_name_H-M   'P 1'
#
loop_
_entity.id
_entity.type
_entity.pdbx_description
1 polymer ?
#
loop_
_entity_poly.entity_id
_entity_poly.type
_entity_poly.pdbx_seq_one_letter_code
_entity_poly.pdbx_strand_id
1 'polypeptide(L)'
;MGAGPTGPVLDRDEVDRALARLGAEHEAIETSLLALQDHAGRRLLEGADLTGVTKERWASTEAAITLLWTYFDAYTDALRSARDIRARRRWSSREDLAELTELLRGESVTVAGSATATAGAPTLHGTGKLSHSYSLTTLVDHMNELYATSLDMVVAADAVWSALPARIDLLAAELQRTRQLAHSVGVRPGEHPAGDDLERITRTLTSLREQVVSDPLAFWRPAQGSSAPGGGRPDTTVYDREARALEEVRREIDAVLEVRKDAEQRLIKLRDVLSRADRTLAEARTARGEVLAKIAATEVPVVSGPPTALQEQLATAAEYRRQGQWHRLSPLLESLERKAEDELLRARESLTAVTAPLAVRAELRGRLDAYKAKVARHGLAEDPMLVERYEKARRMLWSAPCDLRVAEEAVLRYQHAAAELLSGPRDRR
;
A
#
# COMPACT_ATOMS: atom_id res chain seq x y z
N MET A 1 -41.92 -53.27 35.80
CA MET A 1 -42.09 -53.12 37.26
C MET A 1 -41.83 -51.66 37.57
N GLY A 2 -42.88 -50.90 37.87
CA GLY A 2 -42.82 -49.46 38.05
C GLY A 2 -42.16 -49.06 39.36
N ALA A 3 -41.19 -48.16 39.28
CA ALA A 3 -40.78 -47.35 40.42
C ALA A 3 -41.80 -46.22 40.56
N GLY A 4 -42.63 -46.28 41.61
CA GLY A 4 -43.56 -45.20 41.93
C GLY A 4 -42.82 -43.92 42.33
N PRO A 5 -43.47 -42.75 42.26
CA PRO A 5 -42.85 -41.47 42.50
C PRO A 5 -42.37 -41.37 43.96
N THR A 6 -41.06 -41.41 44.17
CA THR A 6 -40.44 -41.25 45.49
C THR A 6 -40.24 -39.77 45.80
N GLY A 7 -41.32 -39.14 46.27
CA GLY A 7 -41.28 -37.84 46.94
C GLY A 7 -42.58 -37.59 47.70
N PRO A 8 -42.57 -36.92 48.88
CA PRO A 8 -43.80 -36.57 49.56
C PRO A 8 -44.67 -35.67 48.67
N VAL A 9 -45.99 -35.89 48.73
CA VAL A 9 -47.01 -35.05 48.07
C VAL A 9 -46.78 -33.60 48.52
N LEU A 10 -46.70 -32.67 47.56
CA LEU A 10 -46.46 -31.26 47.83
C LEU A 10 -47.58 -30.67 48.69
N ASP A 11 -47.22 -29.80 49.64
CA ASP A 11 -48.21 -28.99 50.35
C ASP A 11 -48.72 -27.82 49.47
N ARG A 12 -49.89 -27.26 49.79
CA ARG A 12 -50.54 -26.19 49.01
C ARG A 12 -49.62 -25.00 48.73
N ASP A 13 -48.95 -24.52 49.77
CA ASP A 13 -48.03 -23.38 49.65
C ASP A 13 -46.79 -23.73 48.82
N GLU A 14 -46.41 -25.01 48.73
CA GLU A 14 -45.34 -25.48 47.87
C GLU A 14 -45.79 -25.57 46.40
N VAL A 15 -47.02 -26.03 46.14
CA VAL A 15 -47.60 -26.06 44.78
C VAL A 15 -47.78 -24.64 44.24
N ASP A 16 -48.29 -23.70 45.03
CA ASP A 16 -48.48 -22.31 44.59
C ASP A 16 -47.14 -21.62 44.29
N ARG A 17 -46.10 -21.89 45.10
CA ARG A 17 -44.73 -21.42 44.82
C ARG A 17 -44.14 -22.07 43.57
N ALA A 18 -44.38 -23.35 43.34
CA ALA A 18 -43.92 -24.06 42.15
C ALA A 18 -44.59 -23.51 40.88
N LEU A 19 -45.91 -23.28 40.90
CA LEU A 19 -46.66 -22.69 39.78
C LEU A 19 -46.24 -21.25 39.50
N ALA A 20 -45.98 -20.44 40.54
CA ALA A 20 -45.46 -19.09 40.37
C ALA A 20 -44.06 -19.09 39.73
N ARG A 21 -43.18 -20.00 40.16
CA ARG A 21 -41.84 -20.17 39.57
C ARG A 21 -41.92 -20.58 38.10
N LEU A 22 -42.69 -21.62 37.79
CA LEU A 22 -42.88 -22.09 36.41
C LEU A 22 -43.53 -21.01 35.53
N GLY A 23 -44.42 -20.18 36.09
CA GLY A 23 -44.96 -19.03 35.38
C GLY A 23 -43.90 -18.00 34.99
N ALA A 24 -42.99 -17.66 35.90
CA ALA A 24 -41.89 -16.76 35.60
C ALA A 24 -40.87 -17.38 34.62
N GLU A 25 -40.59 -18.68 34.74
CA GLU A 25 -39.76 -19.42 33.78
C GLU A 25 -40.39 -19.44 32.38
N HIS A 26 -41.70 -19.65 32.29
CA HIS A 26 -42.46 -19.60 31.03
C HIS A 26 -42.31 -18.24 30.32
N GLU A 27 -42.55 -17.13 31.03
CA GLU A 27 -42.41 -15.78 30.47
C GLU A 27 -40.97 -15.47 30.02
N ALA A 28 -39.97 -15.94 30.78
CA ALA A 28 -38.57 -15.78 30.44
C ALA A 28 -38.18 -16.57 29.17
N ILE A 29 -38.68 -17.80 29.04
CA ILE A 29 -38.47 -18.64 27.85
C ILE A 29 -39.15 -18.00 26.64
N GLU A 30 -40.42 -17.58 26.77
CA GLU A 30 -41.17 -16.92 25.69
C GLU A 30 -40.41 -15.70 25.15
N THR A 31 -39.96 -14.83 26.06
CA THR A 31 -39.17 -13.64 25.72
C THR A 31 -37.89 -14.00 24.96
N SER A 32 -37.21 -15.06 25.39
CA SER A 32 -35.97 -15.52 24.76
C SER A 32 -36.21 -16.09 23.36
N LEU A 33 -37.30 -16.85 23.17
CA LEU A 33 -37.68 -17.40 21.86
C LEU A 33 -38.05 -16.31 20.86
N LEU A 34 -38.78 -15.28 21.30
CA LEU A 34 -39.09 -14.12 20.48
C LEU A 34 -37.82 -13.34 20.09
N ALA A 35 -36.89 -13.16 21.04
CA ALA A 35 -35.61 -12.53 20.75
C ALA A 35 -34.77 -13.31 19.71
N LEU A 36 -34.80 -14.65 19.75
CA LEU A 36 -34.16 -15.49 18.73
C LEU A 36 -34.85 -15.38 17.36
N GLN A 37 -36.17 -15.23 17.34
CA GLN A 37 -36.94 -15.04 16.11
C GLN A 37 -36.65 -13.69 15.45
N ASP A 38 -36.56 -12.62 16.23
CA ASP A 38 -36.31 -11.26 15.72
C ASP A 38 -34.83 -10.97 15.44
N HIS A 39 -33.93 -11.92 15.73
CA HIS A 39 -32.50 -11.73 15.56
C HIS A 39 -32.11 -11.42 14.11
N ALA A 40 -31.29 -10.39 13.89
CA ALA A 40 -30.88 -9.94 12.56
C ALA A 40 -30.20 -11.05 11.74
N GLY A 41 -29.22 -11.75 12.33
CA GLY A 41 -28.57 -12.92 11.72
C GLY A 41 -29.54 -14.00 11.23
N ARG A 42 -30.63 -14.27 11.96
CA ARG A 42 -31.63 -15.27 11.55
C ARG A 42 -32.38 -14.80 10.31
N ARG A 43 -32.86 -13.56 10.30
CA ARG A 43 -33.55 -12.98 9.14
C ARG A 43 -32.68 -13.00 7.88
N LEU A 44 -31.38 -12.79 8.04
CA LEU A 44 -30.43 -12.87 6.94
C LEU A 44 -30.24 -14.33 6.46
N LEU A 45 -30.14 -15.30 7.37
CA LEU A 45 -30.05 -16.72 7.03
C LEU A 45 -31.30 -17.22 6.29
N GLU A 46 -32.49 -16.77 6.68
CA GLU A 46 -33.76 -17.13 6.02
C GLU A 46 -33.90 -16.52 4.62
N GLY A 47 -33.29 -15.35 4.38
CA GLY A 47 -33.41 -14.60 3.11
C GLY A 47 -32.27 -14.80 2.11
N ALA A 48 -31.18 -15.46 2.49
CA ALA A 48 -29.98 -15.60 1.67
C ALA A 48 -29.92 -16.94 0.93
N ASP A 49 -29.32 -16.95 -0.26
CA ASP A 49 -28.98 -18.19 -0.98
C ASP A 49 -27.75 -18.86 -0.34
N LEU A 50 -28.00 -19.64 0.70
CA LEU A 50 -26.96 -20.29 1.51
C LEU A 50 -26.27 -21.43 0.76
N THR A 51 -24.95 -21.55 0.97
CA THR A 51 -24.09 -22.59 0.41
C THR A 51 -23.18 -23.19 1.48
N GLY A 52 -22.53 -24.31 1.15
CA GLY A 52 -21.46 -24.90 1.97
C GLY A 52 -21.87 -25.22 3.42
N VAL A 53 -20.99 -24.89 4.36
CA VAL A 53 -21.15 -25.24 5.78
C VAL A 53 -22.33 -24.51 6.40
N THR A 54 -22.57 -23.26 5.98
CA THR A 54 -23.70 -22.47 6.48
C THR A 54 -25.03 -23.12 6.11
N LYS A 55 -25.18 -23.61 4.87
CA LYS A 55 -26.42 -24.30 4.45
C LYS A 55 -26.69 -25.57 5.26
N GLU A 56 -25.67 -26.39 5.45
CA GLU A 56 -25.80 -27.65 6.21
C GLU A 56 -26.18 -27.39 7.67
N ARG A 57 -25.48 -26.45 8.32
CA ARG A 57 -25.77 -26.07 9.70
C ARG A 57 -27.13 -25.40 9.84
N TRP A 58 -27.50 -24.52 8.91
CA TRP A 58 -28.80 -23.83 8.94
C TRP A 58 -29.96 -24.81 8.88
N ALA A 59 -29.91 -25.81 7.99
CA ALA A 59 -30.97 -26.81 7.90
C ALA A 59 -31.14 -27.59 9.23
N SER A 60 -30.04 -27.91 9.92
CA SER A 60 -30.10 -28.55 11.23
C SER A 60 -30.66 -27.63 12.33
N THR A 61 -30.28 -26.35 12.30
CA THR A 61 -30.74 -25.34 13.25
C THR A 61 -32.21 -24.97 13.04
N GLU A 62 -32.69 -24.90 11.79
CA GLU A 62 -34.09 -24.69 11.47
C GLU A 62 -34.98 -25.83 12.02
N ALA A 63 -34.53 -27.08 11.87
CA ALA A 63 -35.18 -28.23 12.48
C ALA A 63 -35.16 -28.16 14.02
N ALA A 64 -34.03 -27.75 14.62
CA ALA A 64 -33.91 -27.56 16.06
C ALA A 64 -34.82 -26.45 16.60
N ILE A 65 -34.94 -25.32 15.89
CA ILE A 65 -35.86 -24.22 16.22
C ILE A 65 -37.32 -24.68 16.14
N THR A 66 -37.67 -25.48 15.13
CA THR A 66 -39.02 -26.04 15.00
C THR A 66 -39.34 -26.98 16.17
N LEU A 67 -38.38 -27.82 16.57
CA LEU A 67 -38.51 -28.69 17.73
C LEU A 67 -38.62 -27.90 19.04
N LEU A 68 -37.85 -26.82 19.17
CA LEU A 68 -37.87 -25.93 20.33
C LEU A 68 -39.25 -25.31 20.57
N TRP A 69 -39.91 -24.83 19.51
CA TRP A 69 -41.30 -24.35 19.59
C TRP A 69 -42.28 -25.47 19.95
N THR A 70 -42.09 -26.67 19.40
CA THR A 70 -42.92 -27.84 19.76
C THR A 70 -42.80 -28.19 21.24
N TYR A 71 -41.59 -28.11 21.81
CA TYR A 71 -41.35 -28.31 23.24
C TYR A 71 -41.95 -27.20 24.08
N PHE A 72 -41.87 -25.94 23.64
CA PHE A 72 -42.48 -24.81 24.32
C PHE A 72 -44.01 -24.90 24.34
N ASP A 73 -44.64 -25.33 23.25
CA ASP A 73 -46.10 -25.54 23.19
C ASP A 73 -46.52 -26.65 24.18
N ALA A 74 -45.80 -27.77 24.20
CA ALA A 74 -46.05 -28.87 25.14
C ALA A 74 -45.87 -28.44 26.60
N TYR A 75 -44.85 -27.62 26.89
CA TYR A 75 -44.63 -27.02 28.20
C TYR A 75 -45.77 -26.06 28.59
N THR A 76 -46.24 -25.24 27.65
CA THR A 76 -47.35 -24.29 27.84
C THR A 76 -48.65 -25.03 28.14
N ASP A 77 -48.94 -26.13 27.43
CA ASP A 77 -50.13 -26.96 27.66
C ASP A 77 -50.08 -27.68 29.02
N ALA A 78 -48.90 -28.16 29.43
CA ALA A 78 -48.71 -28.76 30.75
C ALA A 78 -48.92 -27.73 31.87
N LEU A 79 -48.38 -26.51 31.71
CA LEU A 79 -48.56 -25.41 32.66
C LEU A 79 -50.03 -24.95 32.73
N ARG A 80 -50.72 -24.89 31.59
CA ARG A 80 -52.17 -24.59 31.52
C ARG A 80 -52.96 -25.65 32.27
N SER A 81 -52.68 -26.93 32.01
CA SER A 81 -53.34 -28.05 32.69
C SER A 81 -53.15 -27.98 34.21
N ALA A 82 -51.94 -27.67 34.68
CA ALA A 82 -51.67 -27.51 36.11
C ALA A 82 -52.46 -26.34 36.74
N ARG A 83 -52.60 -25.22 36.02
CA ARG A 83 -53.41 -24.06 36.45
C ARG A 83 -54.92 -24.36 36.43
N ASP A 84 -55.39 -25.17 35.49
CA ASP A 84 -56.80 -25.57 35.41
C ASP A 84 -57.19 -26.49 36.57
N ILE A 85 -56.32 -27.45 36.92
CA ILE A 85 -56.50 -28.27 38.14
C ILE A 85 -56.56 -27.33 39.35
N ARG A 86 -55.70 -26.29 39.41
CA ARG A 86 -55.65 -25.29 40.51
C ARG A 86 -56.93 -24.48 40.66
N ALA A 87 -57.61 -24.20 39.55
CA ALA A 87 -58.84 -23.45 39.51
C ALA A 87 -60.09 -24.27 39.89
N ARG A 88 -59.99 -25.61 40.01
CA ARG A 88 -61.13 -26.47 40.38
C ARG A 88 -61.67 -26.13 41.78
N ARG A 89 -63.00 -26.05 41.92
CA ARG A 89 -63.69 -25.74 43.20
C ARG A 89 -63.40 -26.72 44.35
N ARG A 90 -62.84 -27.92 44.08
CA ARG A 90 -62.53 -29.00 45.06
C ARG A 90 -61.04 -29.37 45.17
N TRP A 91 -60.13 -28.47 44.76
CA TRP A 91 -58.66 -28.63 44.81
C TRP A 91 -58.04 -29.09 46.16
N SER A 92 -58.80 -29.13 47.25
CA SER A 92 -58.36 -29.69 48.54
C SER A 92 -58.31 -31.22 48.60
N SER A 93 -58.72 -31.94 47.54
CA SER A 93 -58.70 -33.40 47.59
C SER A 93 -57.26 -33.93 47.52
N ARG A 94 -56.99 -35.03 48.24
CA ARG A 94 -55.68 -35.70 48.23
C ARG A 94 -55.35 -36.25 46.83
N GLU A 95 -56.37 -36.53 46.03
CA GLU A 95 -56.26 -36.96 44.63
C GLU A 95 -55.79 -35.82 43.73
N ASP A 96 -56.38 -34.61 43.84
CA ASP A 96 -55.93 -33.44 43.07
C ASP A 96 -54.47 -33.10 43.40
N LEU A 97 -54.08 -33.12 44.68
CA LEU A 97 -52.68 -32.88 45.12
C LEU A 97 -51.70 -33.92 44.59
N ALA A 98 -52.12 -35.18 44.46
CA ALA A 98 -51.31 -36.24 43.85
C ALA A 98 -51.18 -36.03 42.32
N GLU A 99 -52.28 -35.72 41.64
CA GLU A 99 -52.33 -35.41 40.19
C GLU A 99 -51.35 -34.28 39.84
N LEU A 100 -51.28 -33.21 40.65
CA LEU A 100 -50.33 -32.12 40.43
C LEU A 100 -48.90 -32.47 40.79
N THR A 101 -48.70 -33.24 41.85
CA THR A 101 -47.34 -33.62 42.24
C THR A 101 -46.73 -34.47 41.13
N GLU A 102 -47.53 -35.34 40.50
CA GLU A 102 -47.12 -36.11 39.32
C GLU A 102 -46.92 -35.20 38.09
N LEU A 103 -47.77 -34.20 37.87
CA LEU A 103 -47.60 -33.27 36.75
C LEU A 103 -46.34 -32.40 36.91
N LEU A 104 -46.04 -31.95 38.13
CA LEU A 104 -44.93 -31.06 38.45
C LEU A 104 -43.58 -31.76 38.64
N ARG A 105 -43.56 -33.00 39.14
CA ARG A 105 -42.32 -33.76 39.43
C ARG A 105 -42.16 -35.06 38.65
N GLY A 106 -43.22 -35.56 38.02
CA GLY A 106 -43.21 -36.79 37.23
C GLY A 106 -42.96 -36.55 35.73
N GLU A 107 -42.94 -37.64 34.97
CA GLU A 107 -42.82 -37.63 33.51
C GLU A 107 -44.19 -37.46 32.86
N SER A 108 -44.76 -36.26 32.96
CA SER A 108 -46.15 -35.98 32.56
C SER A 108 -46.29 -35.38 31.16
N VAL A 109 -45.22 -34.80 30.59
CA VAL A 109 -45.27 -34.14 29.29
C VAL A 109 -44.95 -35.14 28.20
N THR A 110 -45.94 -35.47 27.38
CA THR A 110 -45.75 -36.34 26.20
C THR A 110 -45.58 -35.50 24.96
N VAL A 111 -44.41 -35.62 24.31
CA VAL A 111 -44.15 -34.99 23.02
C VAL A 111 -44.12 -36.06 21.95
N ALA A 112 -44.86 -35.85 20.86
CA ALA A 112 -44.80 -36.72 19.70
C ALA A 112 -43.37 -36.74 19.15
N GLY A 113 -42.81 -37.94 18.97
CA GLY A 113 -41.46 -38.10 18.43
C GLY A 113 -41.45 -37.62 16.98
N SER A 114 -40.88 -36.43 16.74
CA SER A 114 -40.66 -35.97 15.38
C SER A 114 -39.56 -36.82 14.74
N ALA A 115 -39.93 -37.62 13.74
CA ALA A 115 -39.01 -38.50 13.01
C ALA A 115 -37.89 -37.74 12.28
N THR A 116 -38.02 -36.43 12.11
CA THR A 116 -37.00 -35.57 11.48
C THR A 116 -35.97 -35.01 12.48
N ALA A 117 -36.26 -35.01 13.79
CA ALA A 117 -35.37 -34.49 14.84
C ALA A 117 -34.28 -35.49 15.29
N THR A 118 -34.47 -36.78 15.05
CA THR A 118 -33.56 -37.84 15.52
C THR A 118 -32.42 -38.16 14.55
N ALA A 119 -32.34 -37.50 13.39
CA ALA A 119 -31.32 -37.78 12.39
C ALA A 119 -29.90 -37.30 12.77
N GLY A 120 -29.76 -36.47 13.82
CA GLY A 120 -28.48 -35.83 14.20
C GLY A 120 -27.96 -36.12 15.61
N ALA A 121 -28.68 -36.86 16.47
CA ALA A 121 -28.25 -37.14 17.84
C ALA A 121 -27.53 -38.51 17.92
N PRO A 122 -26.45 -38.65 18.73
CA PRO A 122 -25.83 -39.95 18.95
C PRO A 122 -26.87 -40.88 19.58
N THR A 123 -27.05 -42.03 18.96
CA THR A 123 -28.08 -43.01 19.31
C THR A 123 -27.91 -43.51 20.75
N LEU A 124 -28.58 -42.85 21.70
CA LEU A 124 -28.91 -43.46 22.97
C LEU A 124 -30.08 -44.41 22.74
N HIS A 125 -29.73 -45.69 22.79
CA HIS A 125 -30.54 -46.90 22.86
C HIS A 125 -32.07 -46.71 22.89
N GLY A 126 -32.75 -47.04 21.79
CA GLY A 126 -34.19 -47.28 21.80
C GLY A 126 -34.83 -47.27 20.43
N THR A 127 -35.40 -48.41 20.02
CA THR A 127 -36.36 -48.56 18.93
C THR A 127 -37.37 -47.42 18.89
N GLY A 128 -37.67 -46.89 17.69
CA GLY A 128 -38.54 -45.74 17.44
C GLY A 128 -39.81 -45.70 18.27
N LYS A 129 -39.76 -44.97 19.38
CA LYS A 129 -40.94 -44.60 20.16
C LYS A 129 -41.56 -43.38 19.50
N LEU A 130 -42.82 -43.51 19.09
CA LEU A 130 -43.61 -42.44 18.46
C LEU A 130 -43.95 -41.29 19.43
N SER A 131 -43.65 -41.44 20.71
CA SER A 131 -43.86 -40.44 21.76
C SER A 131 -42.84 -40.61 22.88
N HIS A 132 -42.26 -39.50 23.34
CA HIS A 132 -41.37 -39.45 24.49
C HIS A 132 -42.05 -38.73 25.66
N SER A 133 -41.96 -39.29 26.86
CA SER A 133 -42.39 -38.66 28.11
C SER A 133 -41.20 -37.94 28.75
N TYR A 134 -41.40 -36.67 29.12
CA TYR A 134 -40.40 -35.85 29.79
C TYR A 134 -40.97 -35.27 31.08
N SER A 135 -40.09 -35.05 32.06
CA SER A 135 -40.38 -34.15 33.18
C SER A 135 -40.29 -32.69 32.72
N LEU A 136 -40.97 -31.77 33.40
CA LEU A 136 -40.89 -30.33 33.08
C LEU A 136 -39.46 -29.80 33.16
N THR A 137 -38.67 -30.24 34.14
CA THR A 137 -37.26 -29.83 34.28
C THR A 137 -36.41 -30.35 33.14
N THR A 138 -36.56 -31.62 32.76
CA THR A 138 -35.80 -32.21 31.64
C THR A 138 -36.18 -31.56 30.31
N LEU A 139 -37.45 -31.21 30.13
CA LEU A 139 -37.91 -30.50 28.94
C LEU A 139 -37.25 -29.13 28.83
N VAL A 140 -37.22 -28.36 29.93
CA VAL A 140 -36.55 -27.05 29.97
C VAL A 140 -35.04 -27.19 29.71
N ASP A 141 -34.38 -28.22 30.27
CA ASP A 141 -32.96 -28.47 30.00
C ASP A 141 -32.68 -28.73 28.51
N HIS A 142 -33.51 -29.57 27.87
CA HIS A 142 -33.43 -29.82 26.42
C HIS A 142 -33.71 -28.56 25.60
N MET A 143 -34.72 -27.76 26.00
CA MET A 143 -35.01 -26.49 25.34
C MET A 143 -33.85 -25.51 25.45
N ASN A 144 -33.21 -25.41 26.61
CA ASN A 144 -32.05 -24.55 26.83
C ASN A 144 -30.85 -24.98 25.95
N GLU A 145 -30.62 -26.28 25.78
CA GLU A 145 -29.56 -26.82 24.92
C GLU A 145 -29.82 -26.51 23.43
N LEU A 146 -31.04 -26.74 22.95
CA LEU A 146 -31.45 -26.41 21.59
C LEU A 146 -31.40 -24.91 21.33
N TYR A 147 -31.86 -24.09 22.29
CA TYR A 147 -31.78 -22.64 22.22
C TYR A 147 -30.32 -22.17 22.15
N ALA A 148 -29.44 -22.67 23.02
CA ALA A 148 -28.04 -22.28 23.05
C ALA A 148 -27.31 -22.61 21.72
N THR A 149 -27.56 -23.80 21.18
CA THR A 149 -26.97 -24.23 19.90
C THR A 149 -27.51 -23.42 18.71
N SER A 150 -28.80 -23.12 18.70
CA SER A 150 -29.44 -22.30 17.65
C SER A 150 -28.96 -20.86 17.71
N LEU A 151 -28.87 -20.29 18.92
CA LEU A 151 -28.37 -18.93 19.14
C LEU A 151 -26.89 -18.81 18.76
N ASP A 152 -26.06 -19.81 19.11
CA ASP A 152 -24.64 -19.81 18.74
C ASP A 152 -24.43 -19.69 17.23
N MET A 153 -25.18 -20.46 16.44
CA MET A 153 -25.11 -20.39 14.98
C MET A 153 -25.55 -19.01 14.45
N VAL A 154 -26.69 -18.49 14.93
CA VAL A 154 -27.26 -17.22 14.48
C VAL A 154 -26.33 -16.04 14.80
N VAL A 155 -25.75 -16.02 16.02
CA VAL A 155 -24.79 -15.01 16.45
C VAL A 155 -23.48 -15.13 15.69
N ALA A 156 -23.00 -16.35 15.41
CA ALA A 156 -21.79 -16.57 14.62
C ALA A 156 -21.93 -16.03 13.19
N ALA A 157 -23.06 -16.31 12.51
CA ALA A 157 -23.32 -15.80 11.17
C ALA A 157 -23.44 -14.26 11.16
N ASP A 158 -24.18 -13.69 12.12
CA ASP A 158 -24.35 -12.24 12.28
C ASP A 158 -23.01 -11.53 12.50
N ALA A 159 -22.14 -12.09 13.34
CA ALA A 159 -20.83 -11.52 13.62
C ALA A 159 -19.93 -11.49 12.37
N VAL A 160 -20.00 -12.50 11.50
CA VAL A 160 -19.25 -12.53 10.24
C VAL A 160 -19.80 -11.51 9.25
N TRP A 161 -21.11 -11.47 9.04
CA TRP A 161 -21.75 -10.52 8.11
C TRP A 161 -21.67 -9.07 8.58
N SER A 162 -21.60 -8.82 9.88
CA SER A 162 -21.38 -7.48 10.41
C SER A 162 -19.93 -7.00 10.24
N ALA A 163 -18.95 -7.91 10.19
CA ALA A 163 -17.53 -7.56 10.21
C ALA A 163 -16.83 -7.62 8.84
N LEU A 164 -17.03 -8.69 8.07
CA LEU A 164 -16.24 -8.97 6.86
C LEU A 164 -16.64 -8.12 5.64
N PRO A 165 -17.92 -7.89 5.30
CA PRO A 165 -18.29 -7.14 4.09
C PRO A 165 -17.67 -5.74 4.04
N ALA A 166 -17.78 -4.96 5.11
CA ALA A 166 -17.19 -3.62 5.18
C ALA A 166 -15.66 -3.64 5.03
N ARG A 167 -14.98 -4.65 5.58
CA ARG A 167 -13.52 -4.81 5.41
C ARG A 167 -13.15 -5.13 3.97
N ILE A 168 -13.87 -6.05 3.34
CA ILE A 168 -13.67 -6.40 1.92
C ILE A 168 -13.89 -5.18 1.03
N ASP A 169 -14.92 -4.38 1.30
CA ASP A 169 -15.19 -3.14 0.56
C ASP A 169 -14.05 -2.12 0.68
N LEU A 170 -13.50 -1.93 1.88
CA LEU A 170 -12.35 -1.05 2.10
C LEU A 170 -11.12 -1.50 1.29
N LEU A 171 -10.82 -2.80 1.33
CA LEU A 171 -9.68 -3.35 0.60
C LEU A 171 -9.90 -3.33 -0.93
N ALA A 172 -11.13 -3.57 -1.39
CA ALA A 172 -11.48 -3.45 -2.81
C ALA A 172 -11.35 -2.00 -3.31
N ALA A 173 -11.73 -1.02 -2.49
CA ALA A 173 -11.54 0.39 -2.82
C ALA A 173 -10.06 0.76 -2.89
N GLU A 174 -9.23 0.23 -1.99
CA GLU A 174 -7.77 0.42 -2.04
C GLU A 174 -7.15 -0.24 -3.27
N LEU A 175 -7.54 -1.48 -3.56
CA LEU A 175 -7.12 -2.19 -4.76
C LEU A 175 -7.42 -1.39 -6.02
N GLN A 176 -8.61 -0.79 -6.12
CA GLN A 176 -8.98 0.02 -7.28
C GLN A 176 -8.12 1.28 -7.41
N ARG A 177 -7.77 1.95 -6.31
CA ARG A 177 -6.83 3.09 -6.33
C ARG A 177 -5.43 2.63 -6.79
N THR A 178 -4.93 1.52 -6.27
CA THR A 178 -3.63 0.97 -6.66
C THR A 178 -3.60 0.54 -8.13
N ARG A 179 -4.70 -0.01 -8.65
CA ARG A 179 -4.84 -0.33 -10.10
C ARG A 179 -4.80 0.91 -10.98
N GLN A 180 -5.45 2.01 -10.57
CA GLN A 180 -5.38 3.28 -11.30
C GLN A 180 -3.95 3.85 -11.29
N LEU A 181 -3.26 3.78 -10.15
CA LEU A 181 -1.86 4.20 -10.04
C LEU A 181 -0.97 3.34 -10.93
N ALA A 182 -1.04 2.01 -10.82
CA ALA A 182 -0.34 1.06 -11.68
C ALA A 182 -0.55 1.38 -13.17
N HIS A 183 -1.79 1.67 -13.55
CA HIS A 183 -2.13 2.01 -14.93
C HIS A 183 -1.44 3.29 -15.41
N SER A 184 -1.33 4.32 -14.57
CA SER A 184 -0.67 5.59 -14.88
C SER A 184 0.86 5.47 -15.03
N VAL A 185 1.44 4.44 -14.40
CA VAL A 185 2.87 4.17 -14.37
C VAL A 185 3.29 3.24 -15.52
N GLY A 186 2.33 2.56 -16.16
CA GLY A 186 2.58 1.59 -17.22
C GLY A 186 2.73 0.17 -16.70
N VAL A 187 2.39 -0.10 -15.44
CA VAL A 187 2.31 -1.47 -14.90
C VAL A 187 1.05 -2.12 -15.47
N ARG A 188 1.23 -3.20 -16.24
CA ARG A 188 0.19 -3.96 -16.94
C ARG A 188 0.27 -5.44 -16.58
N PRO A 189 -0.87 -6.15 -16.47
CA PRO A 189 -0.86 -7.61 -16.40
C PRO A 189 -0.13 -8.21 -17.61
N GLY A 190 0.66 -9.26 -17.39
CA GLY A 190 1.49 -9.95 -18.37
C GLY A 190 2.83 -9.29 -18.71
N GLU A 191 2.98 -7.99 -18.42
CA GLU A 191 4.23 -7.25 -18.65
C GLU A 191 5.04 -7.04 -17.36
N HIS A 192 4.36 -6.99 -16.21
CA HIS A 192 4.97 -6.72 -14.92
C HIS A 192 4.35 -7.57 -13.80
N PRO A 193 5.16 -8.19 -12.90
CA PRO A 193 4.66 -9.00 -11.78
C PRO A 193 3.60 -8.31 -10.92
N ALA A 194 3.82 -7.06 -10.51
CA ALA A 194 2.82 -6.24 -9.81
C ALA A 194 1.45 -6.17 -10.54
N GLY A 195 1.42 -6.17 -11.87
CA GLY A 195 0.18 -6.19 -12.66
C GLY A 195 -0.57 -7.52 -12.53
N ASP A 196 0.17 -8.63 -12.59
CA ASP A 196 -0.38 -9.98 -12.41
C ASP A 196 -0.90 -10.19 -10.98
N ASP A 197 -0.17 -9.67 -9.99
CA ASP A 197 -0.59 -9.71 -8.59
C ASP A 197 -1.87 -8.90 -8.34
N LEU A 198 -2.01 -7.71 -8.93
CA LEU A 198 -3.26 -6.95 -8.84
C LEU A 198 -4.45 -7.74 -9.41
N GLU A 199 -4.27 -8.46 -10.51
CA GLU A 199 -5.32 -9.30 -11.09
C GLU A 199 -5.64 -10.53 -10.24
N ARG A 200 -4.61 -11.16 -9.66
CA ARG A 200 -4.77 -12.25 -8.68
C ARG A 200 -5.55 -11.78 -7.46
N ILE A 201 -5.15 -10.67 -6.84
CA ILE A 201 -5.83 -10.10 -5.66
C ILE A 201 -7.29 -9.74 -6.02
N THR A 202 -7.53 -9.18 -7.20
CA THR A 202 -8.90 -8.86 -7.68
C THR A 202 -9.78 -10.11 -7.70
N ARG A 203 -9.29 -11.21 -8.30
CA ARG A 203 -10.02 -12.48 -8.35
C ARG A 203 -10.25 -13.06 -6.95
N THR A 204 -9.24 -13.03 -6.09
CA THR A 204 -9.36 -13.52 -4.71
C THR A 204 -10.40 -12.73 -3.91
N LEU A 205 -10.38 -11.39 -3.97
CA LEU A 205 -11.35 -10.56 -3.24
C LEU A 205 -12.78 -10.71 -3.77
N THR A 206 -12.95 -10.89 -5.08
CA THR A 206 -14.26 -11.15 -5.68
C THR A 206 -14.82 -12.48 -5.17
N SER A 207 -14.02 -13.54 -5.22
CA SER A 207 -14.40 -14.86 -4.69
C SER A 207 -14.65 -14.82 -3.17
N LEU A 208 -13.84 -14.08 -2.42
CA LEU A 208 -14.00 -13.92 -0.97
C LEU A 208 -15.32 -13.22 -0.64
N ARG A 209 -15.68 -12.17 -1.39
CA ARG A 209 -16.96 -11.47 -1.21
C ARG A 209 -18.14 -12.40 -1.45
N GLU A 210 -18.12 -13.14 -2.55
CA GLU A 210 -19.19 -14.09 -2.89
C GLU A 210 -19.33 -15.17 -1.80
N GLN A 211 -18.22 -15.77 -1.37
CA GLN A 211 -18.21 -16.79 -0.32
C GLN A 211 -18.66 -16.26 1.04
N VAL A 212 -18.29 -15.05 1.45
CA VAL A 212 -18.73 -14.48 2.74
C VAL A 212 -20.23 -14.21 2.73
N VAL A 213 -20.81 -13.83 1.59
CA VAL A 213 -22.26 -13.60 1.47
C VAL A 213 -23.03 -14.92 1.51
N SER A 214 -22.55 -15.98 0.83
CA SER A 214 -23.26 -17.25 0.71
C SER A 214 -22.92 -18.30 1.78
N ASP A 215 -21.74 -18.22 2.42
CA ASP A 215 -21.24 -19.16 3.42
C ASP A 215 -20.44 -18.45 4.55
N PRO A 216 -21.08 -17.61 5.39
CA PRO A 216 -20.42 -16.90 6.48
C PRO A 216 -19.76 -17.83 7.52
N LEU A 217 -20.35 -18.99 7.83
CA LEU A 217 -19.82 -19.89 8.87
C LEU A 217 -18.50 -20.56 8.46
N ALA A 218 -18.17 -20.63 7.18
CA ALA A 218 -16.84 -21.02 6.73
C ALA A 218 -15.74 -20.07 7.22
N PHE A 219 -16.10 -18.82 7.52
CA PHE A 219 -15.22 -17.79 8.08
C PHE A 219 -15.43 -17.58 9.57
N TRP A 220 -16.00 -18.53 10.30
CA TRP A 220 -16.13 -18.46 11.74
C TRP A 220 -15.11 -19.36 12.45
N ARG A 221 -14.39 -18.82 13.42
CA ARG A 221 -13.51 -19.59 14.31
C ARG A 221 -14.09 -19.62 15.73
N PRO A 222 -14.58 -20.77 16.20
CA PRO A 222 -15.05 -20.89 17.58
C PRO A 222 -13.89 -20.72 18.56
N ALA A 223 -14.15 -20.08 19.70
CA ALA A 223 -13.19 -19.93 20.79
C ALA A 223 -13.08 -21.24 21.55
N GLN A 224 -11.85 -21.75 21.71
CA GLN A 224 -11.63 -22.97 22.48
C GLN A 224 -11.90 -22.72 23.97
N GLY A 225 -12.81 -23.51 24.56
CA GLY A 225 -13.09 -23.49 26.00
C GLY A 225 -14.13 -22.48 26.47
N SER A 226 -14.85 -21.79 25.56
CA SER A 226 -16.03 -20.99 25.92
C SER A 226 -17.30 -21.79 25.69
N SER A 227 -18.14 -21.92 26.72
CA SER A 227 -19.50 -22.46 26.59
C SER A 227 -20.55 -21.39 26.30
N ALA A 228 -20.14 -20.13 26.18
CA ALA A 228 -21.05 -19.03 25.88
C ALA A 228 -21.43 -19.03 24.38
N PRO A 229 -22.73 -18.92 24.03
CA PRO A 229 -23.16 -18.76 22.64
C PRO A 229 -22.48 -17.57 21.98
N GLY A 230 -21.99 -17.74 20.75
CA GLY A 230 -21.25 -16.72 20.02
C GLY A 230 -19.80 -16.55 20.49
N GLY A 231 -19.28 -17.45 21.34
CA GLY A 231 -17.88 -17.46 21.76
C GLY A 231 -16.95 -17.81 20.61
N GLY A 232 -16.58 -16.83 19.79
CA GLY A 232 -15.70 -17.02 18.64
C GLY A 232 -15.34 -15.70 17.96
N ARG A 233 -14.71 -15.79 16.78
CA ARG A 233 -14.36 -14.62 15.97
C ARG A 233 -14.37 -14.92 14.47
N PRO A 234 -14.63 -13.91 13.62
CA PRO A 234 -14.45 -14.04 12.18
C PRO A 234 -12.99 -14.33 11.81
N ASP A 235 -12.77 -15.30 10.93
CA ASP A 235 -11.51 -15.61 10.29
C ASP A 235 -11.17 -14.53 9.26
N THR A 236 -10.08 -13.83 9.51
CA THR A 236 -9.59 -12.73 8.67
C THR A 236 -8.26 -13.08 8.01
N THR A 237 -7.79 -14.32 8.11
CA THR A 237 -6.44 -14.70 7.65
C THR A 237 -6.24 -14.54 6.14
N VAL A 238 -7.24 -14.87 5.33
CA VAL A 238 -7.18 -14.66 3.87
C VAL A 238 -7.21 -13.17 3.57
N TYR A 239 -8.10 -12.42 4.21
CA TYR A 239 -8.18 -10.96 4.06
C TYR A 239 -6.84 -10.28 4.42
N ASP A 240 -6.26 -10.60 5.57
CA ASP A 240 -5.00 -10.02 6.04
C ASP A 240 -3.83 -10.36 5.11
N ARG A 241 -3.85 -11.55 4.50
CA ARG A 241 -2.85 -11.95 3.50
C ARG A 241 -2.97 -11.09 2.25
N GLU A 242 -4.17 -10.95 1.70
CA GLU A 242 -4.38 -10.13 0.50
C GLU A 242 -4.13 -8.63 0.76
N ALA A 243 -4.44 -8.14 1.96
CA ALA A 243 -4.11 -6.78 2.38
C ALA A 243 -2.59 -6.54 2.40
N ARG A 244 -1.81 -7.48 2.93
CA ARG A 244 -0.33 -7.41 2.90
C ARG A 244 0.21 -7.50 1.48
N ALA A 245 -0.33 -8.41 0.66
CA ALA A 245 0.08 -8.53 -0.73
C ALA A 245 -0.20 -7.25 -1.52
N LEU A 246 -1.34 -6.58 -1.29
CA LEU A 246 -1.66 -5.31 -1.93
C LEU A 246 -0.68 -4.20 -1.51
N GLU A 247 -0.29 -4.15 -0.23
CA GLU A 247 0.69 -3.20 0.27
C GLU A 247 2.09 -3.45 -0.32
N GLU A 248 2.50 -4.71 -0.49
CA GLU A 248 3.74 -5.07 -1.20
C GLU A 248 3.72 -4.60 -2.66
N VAL A 249 2.64 -4.88 -3.38
CA VAL A 249 2.42 -4.40 -4.75
C VAL A 249 2.46 -2.88 -4.84
N ARG A 250 1.85 -2.17 -3.88
CA ARG A 250 1.90 -0.71 -3.82
C ARG A 250 3.33 -0.19 -3.69
N ARG A 251 4.15 -0.81 -2.82
CA ARG A 251 5.57 -0.44 -2.68
C ARG A 251 6.36 -0.67 -3.97
N GLU A 252 6.06 -1.74 -4.68
CA GLU A 252 6.68 -2.01 -5.98
C GLU A 252 6.31 -0.94 -7.01
N ILE A 253 5.03 -0.55 -7.10
CA ILE A 253 4.57 0.53 -7.98
C ILE A 253 5.22 1.87 -7.60
N ASP A 254 5.32 2.18 -6.31
CA ASP A 254 5.99 3.39 -5.81
C ASP A 254 7.48 3.39 -6.18
N ALA A 255 8.16 2.24 -6.12
CA ALA A 255 9.55 2.12 -6.58
C ALA A 255 9.68 2.40 -8.09
N VAL A 256 8.77 1.89 -8.93
CA VAL A 256 8.76 2.18 -10.38
C VAL A 256 8.54 3.67 -10.64
N LEU A 257 7.66 4.31 -9.87
CA LEU A 257 7.42 5.76 -9.94
C LEU A 257 8.70 6.56 -9.66
N GLU A 258 9.43 6.20 -8.60
CA GLU A 258 10.68 6.89 -8.25
C GLU A 258 11.76 6.71 -9.33
N VAL A 259 11.91 5.50 -9.88
CA VAL A 259 12.84 5.26 -11.01
C VAL A 259 12.49 6.12 -12.22
N ARG A 260 11.19 6.25 -12.53
CA ARG A 260 10.74 7.09 -13.66
C ARG A 260 11.02 8.58 -13.42
N LYS A 261 10.80 9.08 -12.21
CA LYS A 261 11.11 10.47 -11.84
C LYS A 261 12.61 10.75 -11.93
N ASP A 262 13.44 9.83 -11.42
CA ASP A 262 14.90 9.95 -11.51
C ASP A 262 15.36 10.01 -12.97
N ALA A 263 14.90 9.09 -13.81
CA ALA A 263 15.24 9.07 -15.24
C ALA A 263 14.85 10.37 -15.96
N GLU A 264 13.69 10.94 -15.64
CA GLU A 264 13.25 12.23 -16.18
C GLU A 264 14.17 13.38 -15.74
N GLN A 265 14.54 13.41 -14.47
CA GLN A 265 15.44 14.43 -13.93
C GLN A 265 16.85 14.32 -14.53
N ARG A 266 17.35 13.09 -14.73
CA ARG A 266 18.63 12.82 -15.40
C ARG A 266 18.62 13.29 -16.86
N LEU A 267 17.55 13.02 -17.61
CA LEU A 267 17.41 13.51 -18.99
C LEU A 267 17.37 15.05 -19.08
N ILE A 268 16.73 15.73 -18.13
CA ILE A 268 16.71 17.20 -18.07
C ILE A 268 18.14 17.73 -17.82
N LYS A 269 18.86 17.17 -16.85
CA LYS A 269 20.25 17.53 -16.54
C LYS A 269 21.16 17.31 -17.76
N LEU A 270 21.06 16.15 -18.42
CA LEU A 270 21.81 15.83 -19.64
C LEU A 270 21.57 16.86 -20.75
N ARG A 271 20.32 17.26 -20.96
CA ARG A 271 19.97 18.29 -21.95
C ARG A 271 20.63 19.63 -21.64
N ASP A 272 20.64 20.04 -20.38
CA ASP A 272 21.29 21.28 -19.95
C ASP A 272 22.81 21.21 -20.15
N VAL A 273 23.46 20.11 -19.76
CA VAL A 273 24.90 19.91 -19.96
C VAL A 273 25.28 19.98 -21.44
N LEU A 274 24.56 19.26 -22.31
CA LEU A 274 24.83 19.31 -23.76
C LEU A 274 24.55 20.69 -24.36
N SER A 275 23.52 21.39 -23.89
CA SER A 275 23.21 22.77 -24.33
C SER A 275 24.29 23.77 -23.89
N ARG A 276 24.91 23.56 -22.72
CA ARG A 276 26.08 24.34 -22.27
C ARG A 276 27.30 24.05 -23.14
N ALA A 277 27.56 22.78 -23.43
CA ALA A 277 28.68 22.38 -24.29
C ALA A 277 28.57 23.01 -25.68
N ASP A 278 27.38 22.97 -26.30
CA ASP A 278 27.15 23.58 -27.61
C ASP A 278 27.34 25.11 -27.61
N ARG A 279 26.83 25.80 -26.58
CA ARG A 279 27.07 27.24 -26.39
C ARG A 279 28.56 27.55 -26.27
N THR A 280 29.30 26.81 -25.45
CA THR A 280 30.76 26.99 -25.30
C THR A 280 31.50 26.72 -26.62
N LEU A 281 31.08 25.72 -27.42
CA LEU A 281 31.66 25.50 -28.74
C LEU A 281 31.34 26.65 -29.72
N ALA A 282 30.12 27.21 -29.68
CA ALA A 282 29.76 28.36 -30.50
C ALA A 282 30.56 29.63 -30.12
N GLU A 283 30.77 29.85 -28.82
CA GLU A 283 31.66 30.89 -28.31
C GLU A 283 33.10 30.67 -28.80
N ALA A 284 33.61 29.44 -28.73
CA ALA A 284 34.95 29.10 -29.23
C ALA A 284 35.09 29.35 -30.73
N ARG A 285 34.07 29.05 -31.55
CA ARG A 285 34.07 29.36 -32.99
C ARG A 285 34.11 30.87 -33.25
N THR A 286 33.34 31.65 -32.50
CA THR A 286 33.32 33.11 -32.61
C THR A 286 34.67 33.70 -32.21
N ALA A 287 35.22 33.27 -31.08
CA ALA A 287 36.55 33.67 -30.60
C ALA A 287 37.65 33.30 -31.61
N ARG A 288 37.55 32.14 -32.27
CA ARG A 288 38.49 31.72 -33.32
C ARG A 288 38.50 32.69 -34.49
N GLY A 289 37.32 33.13 -34.94
CA GLY A 289 37.20 34.15 -35.98
C GLY A 289 37.88 35.47 -35.58
N GLU A 290 37.69 35.90 -34.34
CA GLU A 290 38.35 37.10 -33.82
C GLU A 290 39.88 36.96 -33.72
N VAL A 291 40.37 35.82 -33.25
CA VAL A 291 41.81 35.56 -33.11
C VAL A 291 42.48 35.57 -34.48
N LEU A 292 41.90 34.87 -35.47
CA LEU A 292 42.41 34.84 -36.84
C LEU A 292 42.40 36.23 -37.51
N ALA A 293 41.45 37.10 -37.15
CA ALA A 293 41.44 38.48 -37.63
C ALA A 293 42.48 39.38 -36.95
N LYS A 294 42.77 39.14 -35.66
CA LYS A 294 43.61 40.03 -34.83
C LYS A 294 45.08 39.60 -34.75
N ILE A 295 45.41 38.33 -35.02
CA ILE A 295 46.72 37.73 -34.77
C ILE A 295 47.23 37.06 -36.05
N ALA A 296 48.43 37.48 -36.48
CA ALA A 296 49.10 36.91 -37.65
C ALA A 296 49.78 35.59 -37.30
N ALA A 297 49.86 34.69 -38.28
CA ALA A 297 50.73 33.51 -38.28
C ALA A 297 50.58 32.56 -37.06
N THR A 298 49.40 32.48 -36.46
CA THR A 298 49.10 31.52 -35.39
C THR A 298 48.21 30.41 -35.92
N GLU A 299 48.64 29.15 -35.75
CA GLU A 299 47.78 27.99 -35.96
C GLU A 299 46.74 27.91 -34.83
N VAL A 300 45.58 28.52 -35.04
CA VAL A 300 44.47 28.44 -34.08
C VAL A 300 43.72 27.11 -34.30
N PRO A 301 43.61 26.24 -33.27
CA PRO A 301 42.96 24.94 -33.39
C PRO A 301 41.56 25.03 -34.02
N VAL A 302 41.20 24.04 -34.83
CA VAL A 302 39.84 23.95 -35.38
C VAL A 302 38.88 23.55 -34.27
N VAL A 303 37.79 24.30 -34.12
CA VAL A 303 36.72 23.97 -33.18
C VAL A 303 35.70 23.08 -33.87
N SER A 304 35.44 21.90 -33.29
CA SER A 304 34.45 20.94 -33.80
C SER A 304 33.04 21.52 -33.87
N GLY A 305 32.18 20.90 -34.70
CA GLY A 305 30.75 21.20 -34.80
C GLY A 305 29.96 20.84 -33.53
N PRO A 306 28.64 21.11 -33.51
CA PRO A 306 27.77 20.69 -32.41
C PRO A 306 27.82 19.16 -32.24
N PRO A 307 27.66 18.64 -31.01
CA PRO A 307 27.74 17.20 -30.74
C PRO A 307 26.46 16.46 -31.17
N THR A 308 26.16 16.44 -32.47
CA THR A 308 24.90 15.91 -33.05
C THR A 308 24.65 14.45 -32.66
N ALA A 309 25.69 13.61 -32.65
CA ALA A 309 25.56 12.21 -32.25
C ALA A 309 25.09 12.03 -30.78
N LEU A 310 25.52 12.92 -29.87
CA LEU A 310 25.05 12.90 -28.48
C LEU A 310 23.61 13.40 -28.37
N GLN A 311 23.21 14.36 -29.20
CA GLN A 311 21.83 14.84 -29.26
C GLN A 311 20.88 13.75 -29.78
N GLU A 312 21.29 12.99 -30.80
CA GLU A 312 20.53 11.84 -31.32
C GLU A 312 20.41 10.71 -30.29
N GLN A 313 21.50 10.41 -29.57
CA GLN A 313 21.47 9.44 -28.47
C GLN A 313 20.56 9.92 -27.32
N LEU A 314 20.55 11.22 -26.99
CA LEU A 314 19.62 11.80 -26.00
C LEU A 314 18.16 11.68 -26.46
N ALA A 315 17.88 11.93 -27.74
CA ALA A 315 16.54 11.73 -28.31
C ALA A 315 16.10 10.27 -28.24
N THR A 316 17.02 9.34 -28.49
CA THR A 316 16.79 7.89 -28.36
C THR A 316 16.51 7.50 -26.90
N ALA A 317 17.25 8.04 -25.94
CA ALA A 317 16.99 7.84 -24.52
C ALA A 317 15.60 8.37 -24.10
N ALA A 318 15.19 9.52 -24.63
CA ALA A 318 13.85 10.06 -24.40
C ALA A 318 12.74 9.15 -24.96
N GLU A 319 12.99 8.47 -26.09
CA GLU A 319 12.08 7.48 -26.67
C GLU A 319 11.99 6.21 -25.83
N TYR A 320 13.13 5.65 -25.38
CA TYR A 320 13.12 4.50 -24.47
C TYR A 320 12.36 4.77 -23.19
N ARG A 321 12.46 5.99 -22.63
CA ARG A 321 11.64 6.41 -21.49
C ARG A 321 10.15 6.44 -21.84
N ARG A 322 9.76 6.99 -23.01
CA ARG A 322 8.36 7.02 -23.45
C ARG A 322 7.77 5.61 -23.61
N GLN A 323 8.58 4.67 -24.09
CA GLN A 323 8.18 3.28 -24.31
C GLN A 323 8.38 2.38 -23.08
N GLY A 324 8.84 2.90 -21.94
CA GLY A 324 9.07 2.12 -20.72
C GLY A 324 10.21 1.07 -20.82
N GLN A 325 11.15 1.23 -21.76
CA GLN A 325 12.26 0.28 -21.97
C GLN A 325 13.42 0.54 -20.99
N TRP A 326 13.18 0.31 -19.70
CA TRP A 326 14.10 0.64 -18.60
C TRP A 326 15.47 -0.07 -18.70
N HIS A 327 15.49 -1.34 -19.13
CA HIS A 327 16.70 -2.14 -19.29
C HIS A 327 17.67 -1.56 -20.33
N ARG A 328 17.14 -0.88 -21.35
CA ARG A 328 17.95 -0.18 -22.37
C ARG A 328 18.26 1.25 -21.96
N LEU A 329 17.35 1.90 -21.26
CA LEU A 329 17.51 3.29 -20.83
C LEU A 329 18.66 3.45 -19.83
N SER A 330 18.73 2.60 -18.80
CA SER A 330 19.71 2.72 -17.72
C SER A 330 21.17 2.77 -18.22
N PRO A 331 21.68 1.76 -18.98
CA PRO A 331 23.06 1.79 -19.45
C PRO A 331 23.31 2.92 -20.46
N LEU A 332 22.29 3.31 -21.24
CA LEU A 332 22.40 4.43 -22.17
C LEU A 332 22.59 5.75 -21.41
N LEU A 333 21.79 6.01 -20.37
CA LEU A 333 21.90 7.21 -19.53
C LEU A 333 23.28 7.32 -18.88
N GLU A 334 23.79 6.24 -18.27
CA GLU A 334 25.12 6.24 -17.66
C GLU A 334 26.25 6.51 -18.66
N SER A 335 26.13 6.00 -19.89
CA SER A 335 27.10 6.32 -20.95
C SER A 335 26.98 7.77 -21.42
N LEU A 336 25.75 8.28 -21.51
CA LEU A 336 25.45 9.64 -21.97
C LEU A 336 25.93 10.68 -20.96
N GLU A 337 25.80 10.43 -19.66
CA GLU A 337 26.25 11.34 -18.60
C GLU A 337 27.75 11.57 -18.69
N ARG A 338 28.54 10.48 -18.72
CA ARG A 338 29.99 10.57 -18.89
C ARG A 338 30.37 11.30 -20.18
N LYS A 339 29.77 10.90 -21.31
CA LYS A 339 30.07 11.53 -22.61
C LYS A 339 29.70 13.00 -22.66
N ALA A 340 28.60 13.41 -22.03
CA ALA A 340 28.16 14.80 -21.99
C ALA A 340 29.10 15.67 -21.14
N GLU A 341 29.57 15.14 -20.01
CA GLU A 341 30.58 15.81 -19.18
C GLU A 341 31.91 15.94 -19.92
N ASP A 342 32.38 14.88 -20.57
CA ASP A 342 33.59 14.88 -21.40
C ASP A 342 33.49 15.90 -22.55
N GLU A 343 32.32 16.00 -23.20
CA GLU A 343 32.07 16.98 -24.26
C GLU A 343 32.12 18.41 -23.72
N LEU A 344 31.52 18.67 -22.56
CA LEU A 344 31.57 19.99 -21.93
C LEU A 344 33.00 20.38 -21.54
N LEU A 345 33.78 19.43 -21.03
CA LEU A 345 35.20 19.66 -20.74
C LEU A 345 35.97 19.98 -22.02
N ARG A 346 35.82 19.17 -23.08
CA ARG A 346 36.45 19.40 -24.38
C ARG A 346 36.07 20.75 -25.00
N ALA A 347 34.81 21.16 -24.86
CA ALA A 347 34.34 22.46 -25.33
C ALA A 347 35.05 23.61 -24.62
N ARG A 348 35.21 23.54 -23.29
CA ARG A 348 35.92 24.53 -22.48
C ARG A 348 37.41 24.58 -22.80
N GLU A 349 38.03 23.43 -22.98
CA GLU A 349 39.43 23.32 -23.40
C GLU A 349 39.63 23.95 -24.79
N SER A 350 38.71 23.69 -25.72
CA SER A 350 38.72 24.30 -27.06
C SER A 350 38.61 25.82 -27.00
N LEU A 351 37.69 26.36 -26.19
CA LEU A 351 37.56 27.81 -25.99
C LEU A 351 38.85 28.42 -25.42
N THR A 352 39.44 27.75 -24.42
CA THR A 352 40.69 28.19 -23.79
C THR A 352 41.85 28.20 -24.79
N ALA A 353 42.02 27.11 -25.55
CA ALA A 353 43.07 26.99 -26.56
C ALA A 353 42.93 28.05 -27.66
N VAL A 354 41.70 28.33 -28.10
CA VAL A 354 41.42 29.35 -29.11
C VAL A 354 41.72 30.76 -28.61
N THR A 355 41.39 31.07 -27.35
CA THR A 355 41.55 32.41 -26.78
C THR A 355 42.95 32.69 -26.25
N ALA A 356 43.78 31.67 -26.03
CA ALA A 356 45.14 31.78 -25.51
C ALA A 356 46.01 32.82 -26.25
N PRO A 357 46.03 32.90 -27.59
CA PRO A 357 46.85 33.91 -28.29
C PRO A 357 46.42 35.35 -27.99
N LEU A 358 45.12 35.62 -27.83
CA LEU A 358 44.64 36.95 -27.43
C LEU A 358 45.01 37.27 -25.98
N ALA A 359 45.01 36.28 -25.10
CA ALA A 359 45.46 36.43 -23.72
C ALA A 359 46.96 36.79 -23.66
N VAL A 360 47.81 36.08 -24.42
CA VAL A 360 49.25 36.40 -24.54
C VAL A 360 49.45 37.83 -25.06
N ARG A 361 48.68 38.26 -26.06
CA ARG A 361 48.72 39.65 -26.56
C ARG A 361 48.40 40.66 -25.45
N ALA A 362 47.37 40.41 -24.66
CA ALA A 362 46.96 41.28 -23.56
C ALA A 362 48.03 41.32 -22.46
N GLU A 363 48.63 40.18 -22.14
CA GLU A 363 49.73 40.09 -21.18
C GLU A 363 50.96 40.89 -21.64
N LEU A 364 51.39 40.73 -22.90
CA LEU A 364 52.52 41.48 -23.47
C LEU A 364 52.29 43.00 -23.43
N ARG A 365 51.06 43.45 -23.68
CA ARG A 365 50.68 44.87 -23.54
C ARG A 365 50.82 45.34 -22.09
N GLY A 366 50.25 44.60 -21.14
CA GLY A 366 50.36 44.91 -19.72
C GLY A 366 51.81 44.93 -19.22
N ARG A 367 52.63 43.96 -19.67
CA ARG A 367 54.07 43.91 -19.37
C ARG A 367 54.81 45.12 -19.94
N LEU A 368 54.54 45.52 -21.19
CA LEU A 368 55.15 46.69 -21.80
C LEU A 368 54.81 47.97 -21.02
N ASP A 369 53.54 48.15 -20.66
CA ASP A 369 53.07 49.31 -19.90
C ASP A 369 53.66 49.36 -18.48
N ALA A 370 53.78 48.21 -17.81
CA ALA A 370 54.42 48.11 -16.50
C ALA A 370 55.91 48.51 -16.54
N TYR A 371 56.66 48.06 -17.55
CA TYR A 371 58.06 48.44 -17.72
C TYR A 371 58.21 49.93 -18.08
N LYS A 372 57.32 50.48 -18.91
CA LYS A 372 57.28 51.92 -19.19
C LYS A 372 57.10 52.74 -17.92
N ALA A 373 56.16 52.36 -17.06
CA ALA A 373 55.94 53.03 -15.78
C ALA A 373 57.17 52.93 -14.86
N LYS A 374 57.86 51.78 -14.87
CA LYS A 374 59.12 51.58 -14.12
C LYS A 374 60.23 52.49 -14.62
N VAL A 375 60.48 52.54 -15.94
CA VAL A 375 61.47 53.42 -16.56
C VAL A 375 61.18 54.89 -16.25
N ALA A 376 59.92 55.31 -16.32
CA ALA A 376 59.51 56.68 -16.01
C ALA A 376 59.76 57.06 -14.54
N ARG A 377 59.52 56.15 -13.60
CA ARG A 377 59.81 56.38 -12.16
C ARG A 377 61.29 56.62 -11.87
N HIS A 378 62.19 56.07 -12.69
CA HIS A 378 63.64 56.23 -12.54
C HIS A 378 64.21 57.38 -13.39
N GLY A 379 63.37 58.23 -14.01
CA GLY A 379 63.81 59.40 -14.77
C GLY A 379 64.43 59.09 -16.13
N LEU A 380 64.35 57.83 -16.60
CA LEU A 380 64.95 57.38 -17.86
C LEU A 380 63.94 57.38 -19.04
N ALA A 381 62.82 58.10 -18.89
CA ALA A 381 61.74 58.10 -19.87
C ALA A 381 62.12 58.72 -21.23
N GLU A 382 63.07 59.66 -21.22
CA GLU A 382 63.49 60.42 -22.41
C GLU A 382 64.70 59.81 -23.12
N ASP A 383 65.22 58.67 -22.64
CA ASP A 383 66.32 57.97 -23.30
C ASP A 383 65.91 57.58 -24.74
N PRO A 384 66.59 58.10 -25.78
CA PRO A 384 66.18 57.92 -27.17
C PRO A 384 66.08 56.45 -27.60
N MET A 385 66.95 55.59 -27.04
CA MET A 385 67.02 54.17 -27.36
C MET A 385 65.84 53.40 -26.72
N LEU A 386 65.44 53.76 -25.49
CA LEU A 386 64.26 53.19 -24.84
C LEU A 386 62.96 53.65 -25.51
N VAL A 387 62.87 54.92 -25.93
CA VAL A 387 61.71 55.45 -26.65
C VAL A 387 61.54 54.72 -27.99
N GLU A 388 62.60 54.55 -28.76
CA GLU A 388 62.53 53.84 -30.04
C GLU A 388 62.07 52.38 -29.87
N ARG A 389 62.65 51.67 -28.90
CA ARG A 389 62.29 50.26 -28.62
C ARG A 389 60.87 50.12 -28.10
N TYR A 390 60.42 51.04 -27.25
CA TYR A 390 59.03 51.10 -26.78
C TYR A 390 58.06 51.33 -27.94
N GLU A 391 58.31 52.34 -28.80
CA GLU A 391 57.44 52.63 -29.94
C GLU A 391 57.43 51.51 -30.98
N LYS A 392 58.54 50.78 -31.14
CA LYS A 392 58.58 49.57 -31.98
C LYS A 392 57.70 48.45 -31.40
N ALA A 393 57.83 48.14 -30.11
CA ALA A 393 57.01 47.12 -29.44
C ALA A 393 55.52 47.51 -29.43
N ARG A 394 55.21 48.79 -29.17
CA ARG A 394 53.84 49.33 -29.17
C ARG A 394 53.19 49.24 -30.55
N ARG A 395 53.89 49.65 -31.62
CA ARG A 395 53.37 49.53 -32.99
C ARG A 395 53.00 48.09 -33.33
N MET A 396 53.87 47.13 -32.97
CA MET A 396 53.61 45.70 -33.20
C MET A 396 52.38 45.23 -32.40
N LEU A 397 52.32 45.48 -31.09
CA LEU A 397 51.22 45.01 -30.23
C LEU A 397 49.85 45.66 -30.49
N TRP A 398 49.80 46.88 -31.04
CA TRP A 398 48.55 47.57 -31.38
C TRP A 398 48.15 47.47 -32.86
N SER A 399 48.99 46.85 -33.70
CA SER A 399 48.62 46.52 -35.09
C SER A 399 47.62 45.36 -35.18
N ALA A 400 46.86 45.28 -36.28
CA ALA A 400 46.04 44.13 -36.61
C ALA A 400 46.24 43.80 -38.10
N PRO A 401 46.69 42.58 -38.45
CA PRO A 401 47.01 41.45 -37.57
C PRO A 401 48.38 41.57 -36.88
N CYS A 402 48.48 41.14 -35.62
CA CYS A 402 49.71 41.20 -34.81
C CYS A 402 50.48 39.87 -34.88
N ASP A 403 51.76 39.88 -35.29
CA ASP A 403 52.65 38.74 -35.13
C ASP A 403 53.13 38.65 -33.68
N LEU A 404 52.64 37.66 -32.93
CA LEU A 404 52.93 37.54 -31.50
C LEU A 404 54.40 37.24 -31.22
N ARG A 405 55.06 36.43 -32.05
CA ARG A 405 56.47 36.06 -31.84
C ARG A 405 57.36 37.27 -32.00
N VAL A 406 57.13 38.05 -33.06
CA VAL A 406 57.89 39.28 -33.31
C VAL A 406 57.58 40.34 -32.25
N ALA A 407 56.33 40.46 -31.81
CA ALA A 407 55.93 41.37 -30.75
C ALA A 407 56.57 41.01 -29.39
N GLU A 408 56.62 39.73 -29.04
CA GLU A 408 57.28 39.25 -27.82
C GLU A 408 58.77 39.57 -27.82
N GLU A 409 59.49 39.29 -28.92
CA GLU A 409 60.90 39.66 -29.07
C GLU A 409 61.13 41.18 -28.96
N ALA A 410 60.20 42.00 -29.46
CA ALA A 410 60.29 43.45 -29.32
C ALA A 410 60.10 43.91 -27.86
N VAL A 411 59.16 43.30 -27.12
CA VAL A 411 58.97 43.56 -25.69
C VAL A 411 60.19 43.11 -24.88
N LEU A 412 60.74 41.92 -25.15
CA LEU A 412 61.94 41.42 -24.47
C LEU A 412 63.16 42.32 -24.69
N ARG A 413 63.37 42.80 -25.92
CA ARG A 413 64.45 43.77 -26.22
C ARG A 413 64.29 45.09 -25.46
N TYR A 414 63.05 45.57 -25.31
CA TYR A 414 62.79 46.75 -24.47
C TYR A 414 63.05 46.45 -22.98
N GLN A 415 62.63 45.30 -22.48
CA GLN A 415 62.86 44.87 -21.09
C GLN A 415 64.35 44.74 -20.76
N HIS A 416 65.14 44.12 -21.63
CA HIS A 416 66.59 44.00 -21.45
C HIS A 416 67.26 45.37 -21.44
N ALA A 417 66.93 46.24 -22.40
CA ALA A 417 67.47 47.59 -22.44
C ALA A 417 67.11 48.42 -21.20
N ALA A 418 65.87 48.30 -20.72
CA ALA A 418 65.44 48.95 -19.48
C ALA A 418 66.20 48.37 -18.26
N ALA A 419 66.39 47.05 -18.20
CA ALA A 419 67.10 46.40 -17.09
C ALA A 419 68.59 46.75 -17.04
N GLU A 420 69.27 46.82 -18.19
CA GLU A 420 70.68 47.24 -18.31
C GLU A 420 70.87 48.67 -17.81
N LEU A 421 70.02 49.61 -18.25
CA LEU A 421 70.09 51.00 -17.83
C LEU A 421 69.69 51.21 -16.36
N LEU A 422 68.76 50.42 -15.85
CA LEU A 422 68.36 50.45 -14.44
C LEU A 422 69.40 49.81 -13.50
N SER A 423 70.24 48.92 -14.03
CA SER A 423 71.24 48.20 -13.23
C SER A 423 72.58 48.96 -13.09
N GLY A 424 72.93 49.85 -14.03
CA GLY A 424 74.16 50.65 -14.00
C GLY A 424 75.46 49.82 -13.93
N PRO A 425 76.65 50.41 -14.12
CA PRO A 425 77.90 49.63 -14.03
C PRO A 425 78.06 49.12 -12.59
N ARG A 426 78.10 47.79 -12.42
CA ARG A 426 78.69 47.19 -11.22
C ARG A 426 80.11 47.75 -11.10
N ASP A 427 80.31 48.51 -10.03
CA ASP A 427 81.60 49.00 -9.54
C ASP A 427 82.63 47.87 -9.68
N ARG A 428 83.59 48.01 -10.60
CA ARG A 428 84.84 47.28 -10.55
C ARG A 428 85.66 47.94 -9.45
N ARG A 429 85.63 47.38 -8.25
CA ARG A 429 86.67 47.55 -7.24
C ARG A 429 87.24 46.20 -6.86
#